data_AF-A0A967N4Z9-F1
#
_entry.id   AF-A0A967N4Z9-F1
#
_cell.length_a   1.000
_cell.length_b   1.000
_cell.length_c   1.000
_cell.angle_alpha   90.00
_cell.angle_beta   90.00
_cell.angle_gamma   90.00
#
_symmetry.space_group_name_H-M   'P 1'
#
loop_
_entity.id
_entity.type
_entity.pdbx_description
1 polymer ?
#
loop_
_entity_poly.entity_id
_entity_poly.type
_entity_poly.pdbx_seq_one_letter_code
_entity_poly.pdbx_strand_id
1 'polypeptide(L)'
;MISAASGGGCWTWKRTISLLLLIVFIPQATGCFRQHQQNVSPDEFAEGDFSDPDEDRIVGATLTDGEELAFEIWPPARVERDSLLGRVESGLQFSAPISEVERLWVQTSEFQPGRTLLALVGVGAGVFVAVLGLVAATKESCPFIYSWDGSRWVFDAEPYGGATSKGLERADFTELEHLVAVDGEYRLMVTNEVNETQHTNLFELWAVRHEPGTRVVADEFGGLYTVRDPLPLSSAVDASGKDLLPWLQATDRRIWEHEPVRTAAGDLRQEITLTFPKPEGATEARLIANVATGAWGSHMIREFYEMRGTGLDAFHEEIDASAEAREALFR
;
A
#
# COMPACT_ATOMS: atom_id res chain seq x y z
N MET A 1 -9.41 64.55 -37.96
CA MET A 1 -8.44 64.72 -39.07
C MET A 1 -8.04 63.33 -39.52
N ILE A 2 -8.61 62.84 -40.63
CA ILE A 2 -8.00 62.82 -41.99
C ILE A 2 -6.95 61.69 -42.04
N SER A 3 -7.33 60.51 -42.58
CA SER A 3 -7.07 60.02 -43.95
C SER A 3 -5.78 59.19 -44.00
N ALA A 4 -5.81 57.86 -44.17
CA ALA A 4 -6.14 57.06 -45.37
C ALA A 4 -5.09 57.12 -46.50
N ALA A 5 -4.49 55.96 -46.79
CA ALA A 5 -4.07 55.41 -48.09
C ALA A 5 -3.75 53.91 -47.84
N SER A 6 -4.45 52.88 -48.33
CA SER A 6 -5.00 52.49 -49.65
C SER A 6 -4.01 51.75 -50.57
N GLY A 7 -4.36 50.50 -50.86
CA GLY A 7 -3.89 49.66 -51.96
C GLY A 7 -4.28 48.21 -51.63
N GLY A 8 -5.25 47.53 -52.24
CA GLY A 8 -5.91 47.69 -53.53
C GLY A 8 -5.63 46.44 -54.37
N GLY A 9 -6.59 45.51 -54.45
CA GLY A 9 -6.47 44.30 -55.29
C GLY A 9 -7.53 43.24 -54.97
N CYS A 10 -8.70 43.38 -55.59
CA CYS A 10 -9.89 42.55 -55.43
C CYS A 10 -9.96 41.48 -56.54
N TRP A 11 -10.28 40.23 -56.19
CA TRP A 11 -11.14 39.40 -57.05
C TRP A 11 -12.01 38.48 -56.19
N THR A 12 -13.32 38.73 -56.25
CA THR A 12 -14.36 38.01 -55.52
C THR A 12 -15.10 37.07 -56.46
N TRP A 13 -15.35 35.83 -56.02
CA TRP A 13 -16.71 35.27 -56.12
C TRP A 13 -17.03 34.42 -54.88
N LYS A 14 -18.08 34.85 -54.19
CA LYS A 14 -18.78 34.20 -53.07
C LYS A 14 -19.28 32.79 -53.45
N ARG A 15 -19.17 31.84 -52.51
CA ARG A 15 -20.34 31.26 -51.81
C ARG A 15 -19.91 30.29 -50.69
N THR A 16 -20.20 30.76 -49.49
CA THR A 16 -20.47 30.10 -48.21
C THR A 16 -20.81 28.59 -48.16
N ILE A 17 -20.19 27.94 -47.15
CA ILE A 17 -20.72 27.00 -46.13
C ILE A 17 -20.29 25.52 -46.19
N SER A 18 -19.73 25.11 -45.04
CA SER A 18 -19.75 23.81 -44.34
C SER A 18 -18.62 22.80 -44.52
N LEU A 19 -17.91 22.62 -43.39
CA LEU A 19 -17.58 21.36 -42.70
C LEU A 19 -17.32 20.11 -43.54
N LEU A 20 -16.10 19.56 -43.42
CA LEU A 20 -15.85 18.24 -42.81
C LEU A 20 -14.35 17.92 -42.93
N LEU A 21 -13.60 18.13 -41.83
CA LEU A 21 -12.28 17.54 -41.63
C LEU A 21 -12.48 16.10 -41.16
N LEU A 22 -12.30 15.16 -42.09
CA LEU A 22 -12.18 13.73 -41.85
C LEU A 22 -10.86 13.48 -41.10
N ILE A 23 -10.88 13.54 -39.77
CA ILE A 23 -9.87 12.89 -38.94
C ILE A 23 -10.28 11.42 -38.86
N VAL A 24 -9.49 10.57 -39.50
CA VAL A 24 -9.57 9.12 -39.36
C VAL A 24 -9.29 8.78 -37.90
N PHE A 25 -10.35 8.55 -37.14
CA PHE A 25 -10.29 7.92 -35.83
C PHE A 25 -9.85 6.48 -36.05
N ILE A 26 -8.56 6.21 -35.87
CA ILE A 26 -8.08 4.85 -35.63
C ILE A 26 -8.57 4.50 -34.23
N PRO A 27 -9.47 3.52 -34.04
CA PRO A 27 -9.87 3.10 -32.71
C PRO A 27 -8.65 2.39 -32.10
N GLN A 28 -7.87 3.13 -31.32
CA GLN A 28 -6.97 2.53 -30.34
C GLN A 28 -7.91 1.86 -29.34
N ALA A 29 -8.06 0.55 -29.45
CA ALA A 29 -8.69 -0.27 -28.44
C ALA A 29 -7.75 -0.32 -27.22
N THR A 30 -7.63 0.79 -26.51
CA THR A 30 -7.00 0.81 -25.19
C THR A 30 -8.00 0.15 -24.25
N GLY A 31 -7.81 -1.15 -24.02
CA GLY A 31 -8.43 -1.79 -22.86
C GLY A 31 -8.00 -1.04 -21.61
N CYS A 32 -8.91 -0.91 -20.65
CA CYS A 32 -8.56 -0.34 -19.36
C CYS A 32 -7.61 -1.32 -18.66
N PHE A 33 -6.32 -0.99 -18.65
CA PHE A 33 -5.34 -1.66 -17.83
C PHE A 33 -5.57 -1.26 -16.38
N ARG A 34 -5.72 -2.24 -15.48
CA ARG A 34 -5.66 -1.99 -14.04
C ARG A 34 -4.18 -2.05 -13.66
N GLN A 35 -3.63 -0.94 -13.18
CA GLN A 35 -2.25 -0.90 -12.71
C GLN A 35 -2.20 -1.39 -11.25
N HIS A 36 -1.34 -2.34 -10.97
CA HIS A 36 -1.08 -2.89 -9.64
C HIS A 36 0.40 -2.72 -9.34
N GLN A 37 0.75 -2.32 -8.12
CA GLN A 37 2.15 -2.24 -7.70
C GLN A 37 2.41 -3.35 -6.69
N GLN A 38 3.28 -4.29 -7.05
CA GLN A 38 3.73 -5.37 -6.21
C GLN A 38 5.15 -5.07 -5.70
N ASN A 39 5.36 -5.32 -4.41
CA ASN A 39 6.70 -5.40 -3.85
C ASN A 39 7.19 -6.83 -4.05
N VAL A 40 8.31 -6.98 -4.74
CA VAL A 40 8.86 -8.28 -5.13
C VAL A 40 10.31 -8.32 -4.66
N SER A 41 10.75 -9.44 -4.06
CA SER A 41 12.18 -9.63 -3.81
C SER A 41 12.93 -9.79 -5.13
N PRO A 42 14.24 -9.54 -5.17
CA PRO A 42 14.97 -9.71 -6.41
C PRO A 42 14.97 -11.16 -6.95
N ASP A 43 14.93 -12.15 -6.05
CA ASP A 43 14.83 -13.57 -6.41
C ASP A 43 13.44 -13.91 -6.94
N GLU A 44 12.37 -13.41 -6.31
CA GLU A 44 10.99 -13.57 -6.81
C GLU A 44 10.81 -12.93 -8.20
N PHE A 45 11.45 -11.77 -8.45
CA PHE A 45 11.42 -11.12 -9.77
C PHE A 45 12.16 -11.95 -10.83
N ALA A 46 13.24 -12.65 -10.44
CA ALA A 46 13.99 -13.51 -11.34
C ALA A 46 13.26 -14.84 -11.66
N GLU A 47 12.45 -15.34 -10.73
CA GLU A 47 11.68 -16.59 -10.87
C GLU A 47 10.28 -16.39 -11.49
N GLY A 48 9.71 -15.18 -11.39
CA GLY A 48 8.40 -14.84 -11.96
C GLY A 48 8.44 -14.45 -13.44
N ASP A 49 7.27 -14.45 -14.10
CA ASP A 49 7.12 -14.03 -15.50
C ASP A 49 6.99 -12.50 -15.63
N PHE A 50 7.96 -11.75 -15.12
CA PHE A 50 7.97 -10.27 -15.16
C PHE A 50 8.68 -9.73 -16.41
N SER A 51 8.56 -10.45 -17.53
CA SER A 51 9.45 -10.29 -18.68
C SER A 51 8.90 -9.38 -19.79
N ASP A 52 7.64 -8.93 -19.71
CA ASP A 52 7.04 -8.01 -20.67
C ASP A 52 7.22 -6.54 -20.25
N PRO A 53 8.13 -5.77 -20.90
CA PRO A 53 8.38 -4.37 -20.55
C PRO A 53 7.21 -3.42 -20.86
N ASP A 54 6.20 -3.87 -21.62
CA ASP A 54 4.99 -3.10 -21.89
C ASP A 54 3.89 -3.35 -20.82
N GLU A 55 3.98 -4.43 -20.05
CA GLU A 55 3.00 -4.79 -19.00
C GLU A 55 3.55 -4.65 -17.56
N ASP A 56 4.81 -5.05 -17.32
CA ASP A 56 5.44 -5.09 -15.99
C ASP A 56 6.70 -4.22 -15.93
N ARG A 57 6.77 -3.32 -14.94
CA ARG A 57 7.78 -2.25 -14.89
C ARG A 57 8.30 -2.02 -13.50
N ILE A 58 9.61 -2.07 -13.33
CA ILE A 58 10.26 -1.61 -12.09
C ILE A 58 10.14 -0.08 -12.04
N VAL A 59 9.35 0.42 -11.09
CA VAL A 59 9.10 1.85 -10.85
C VAL A 59 9.90 2.39 -9.67
N GLY A 60 10.46 1.50 -8.86
CA GLY A 60 11.33 1.87 -7.75
C GLY A 60 12.03 0.67 -7.13
N ALA A 61 12.88 0.95 -6.15
CA ALA A 61 13.55 -0.05 -5.35
C ALA A 61 13.86 0.48 -3.95
N THR A 62 13.91 -0.42 -2.97
CA THR A 62 14.47 -0.16 -1.65
C THR A 62 15.80 -0.90 -1.54
N LEU A 63 16.86 -0.18 -1.20
CA LEU A 63 18.19 -0.75 -0.99
C LEU A 63 18.34 -1.35 0.41
N THR A 64 19.34 -2.20 0.59
CA THR A 64 19.66 -2.90 1.86
C THR A 64 20.03 -1.97 3.03
N ASP A 65 20.36 -0.71 2.76
CA ASP A 65 20.59 0.34 3.75
C ASP A 65 19.34 1.17 4.08
N GLY A 66 18.22 0.88 3.42
CA GLY A 66 16.94 1.57 3.58
C GLY A 66 16.75 2.79 2.70
N GLU A 67 17.65 3.07 1.74
CA GLU A 67 17.42 4.10 0.72
C GLU A 67 16.31 3.66 -0.25
N GLU A 68 15.34 4.55 -0.49
CA GLU A 68 14.30 4.35 -1.49
C GLU A 68 14.62 5.13 -2.76
N LEU A 69 14.48 4.45 -3.90
CA LEU A 69 14.74 5.00 -5.21
C LEU A 69 13.48 4.91 -6.06
N ALA A 70 13.05 6.04 -6.60
CA ALA A 70 12.02 6.10 -7.64
C ALA A 70 12.69 6.24 -9.01
N PHE A 71 12.30 5.39 -9.96
CA PHE A 71 12.84 5.40 -11.32
C PHE A 71 11.93 6.17 -12.28
N GLU A 72 12.54 6.86 -13.24
CA GLU A 72 11.84 7.43 -14.38
C GLU A 72 11.11 6.33 -15.14
N ILE A 73 9.91 6.67 -15.60
CA ILE A 73 9.07 5.77 -16.38
C ILE A 73 9.80 5.36 -17.67
N TRP A 74 10.53 6.27 -18.32
CA TRP A 74 11.19 5.99 -19.60
C TRP A 74 12.61 6.56 -19.68
N PRO A 75 13.65 5.73 -19.91
CA PRO A 75 13.61 4.28 -20.09
C PRO A 75 13.28 3.54 -18.78
N PRO A 76 12.53 2.42 -18.81
CA PRO A 76 12.19 1.68 -17.59
C PRO A 76 13.46 1.10 -16.96
N ALA A 77 13.44 0.99 -15.62
CA ALA A 77 14.47 0.26 -14.91
C ALA A 77 14.41 -1.23 -15.25
N ARG A 78 15.57 -1.88 -15.27
CA ARG A 78 15.74 -3.28 -15.68
C ARG A 78 16.81 -3.93 -14.82
N VAL A 79 16.66 -5.23 -14.60
CA VAL A 79 17.72 -6.06 -14.07
C VAL A 79 18.50 -6.65 -15.23
N GLU A 80 19.80 -6.34 -15.33
CA GLU A 80 20.70 -6.94 -16.31
C GLU A 80 21.91 -7.55 -15.59
N ARG A 81 22.17 -8.85 -15.85
CA ARG A 81 23.38 -9.56 -15.38
C ARG A 81 23.72 -9.26 -13.91
N ASP A 82 22.74 -9.41 -13.02
CA ASP A 82 22.91 -9.25 -11.57
C ASP A 82 23.03 -7.79 -11.08
N SER A 83 22.59 -6.83 -11.90
CA SER A 83 22.58 -5.41 -11.53
C SER A 83 21.25 -4.76 -11.88
N LEU A 84 20.71 -3.97 -10.97
CA LEU A 84 19.58 -3.09 -11.19
C LEU A 84 20.06 -1.82 -11.88
N LEU A 85 19.59 -1.60 -13.11
CA LEU A 85 19.86 -0.43 -13.92
C LEU A 85 18.59 0.42 -14.02
N GLY A 86 18.70 1.71 -13.76
CA GLY A 86 17.57 2.61 -13.88
C GLY A 86 18.03 4.05 -14.01
N ARG A 87 17.09 4.96 -14.26
CA ARG A 87 17.34 6.39 -14.12
C ARG A 87 16.46 6.88 -12.99
N VAL A 88 17.03 7.46 -11.95
CA VAL A 88 16.26 8.02 -10.83
C VAL A 88 15.59 9.33 -11.26
N GLU A 89 14.51 9.75 -10.59
CA GLU A 89 13.74 10.98 -10.95
C GLU A 89 14.58 12.27 -11.07
N SER A 90 15.76 12.31 -10.45
CA SER A 90 16.72 13.43 -10.60
C SER A 90 17.41 13.47 -11.97
N GLY A 91 17.15 12.50 -12.85
CA GLY A 91 17.73 12.35 -14.18
C GLY A 91 19.07 11.60 -14.20
N LEU A 92 19.60 11.21 -13.03
CA LEU A 92 20.86 10.48 -12.90
C LEU A 92 20.69 9.00 -13.25
N GLN A 93 21.65 8.45 -13.97
CA GLN A 93 21.73 7.00 -14.15
C GLN A 93 22.12 6.34 -12.83
N PHE A 94 21.35 5.34 -12.43
CA PHE A 94 21.56 4.51 -11.27
C PHE A 94 21.92 3.09 -11.72
N SER A 95 22.91 2.50 -11.04
CA SER A 95 23.33 1.12 -11.23
C SER A 95 23.80 0.59 -9.89
N ALA A 96 23.17 -0.46 -9.38
CA ALA A 96 23.61 -1.17 -8.18
C ALA A 96 23.56 -2.68 -8.39
N PRO A 97 24.44 -3.46 -7.75
CA PRO A 97 24.31 -4.90 -7.66
C PRO A 97 22.94 -5.28 -7.09
N ILE A 98 22.33 -6.33 -7.60
CA ILE A 98 21.02 -6.77 -7.12
C ILE A 98 21.05 -7.23 -5.66
N SER A 99 22.21 -7.67 -5.18
CA SER A 99 22.47 -7.98 -3.76
C SER A 99 22.38 -6.78 -2.82
N GLU A 100 22.42 -5.56 -3.36
CA GLU A 100 22.22 -4.31 -2.59
C GLU A 100 20.76 -3.87 -2.61
N VAL A 101 19.89 -4.56 -3.34
CA VAL A 101 18.46 -4.29 -3.45
C VAL A 101 17.72 -5.23 -2.51
N GLU A 102 17.01 -4.67 -1.53
CA GLU A 102 16.18 -5.43 -0.61
C GLU A 102 14.77 -5.66 -1.20
N ARG A 103 14.24 -4.68 -1.95
CA ARG A 103 12.88 -4.74 -2.50
C ARG A 103 12.80 -4.06 -3.86
N LEU A 104 12.13 -4.67 -4.83
CA LEU A 104 11.74 -4.03 -6.08
C LEU A 104 10.28 -3.61 -6.03
N TRP A 105 9.98 -2.42 -6.54
CA TRP A 105 8.62 -1.92 -6.70
C TRP A 105 8.24 -2.12 -8.16
N VAL A 106 7.42 -3.13 -8.44
CA VAL A 106 7.02 -3.52 -9.79
C VAL A 106 5.58 -3.09 -10.03
N GLN A 107 5.35 -2.26 -11.04
CA GLN A 107 4.03 -1.96 -11.56
C GLN A 107 3.66 -2.98 -12.62
N THR A 108 2.66 -3.82 -12.37
CA THR A 108 2.07 -4.76 -13.33
C THR A 108 0.76 -4.19 -13.89
N SER A 109 0.37 -4.62 -15.09
CA SER A 109 -0.85 -4.14 -15.73
C SER A 109 -1.73 -5.29 -16.24
N GLU A 110 -2.90 -5.48 -15.63
CA GLU A 110 -3.85 -6.52 -16.07
C GLU A 110 -4.88 -5.96 -17.05
N PHE A 111 -5.03 -6.61 -18.21
CA PHE A 111 -6.02 -6.28 -19.23
C PHE A 111 -7.41 -6.88 -18.89
N GLN A 112 -8.42 -6.05 -18.64
CA GLN A 112 -9.81 -6.51 -18.40
C GLN A 112 -10.72 -6.32 -19.63
N PRO A 113 -11.13 -7.40 -20.33
CA PRO A 113 -12.08 -7.30 -21.43
C PRO A 113 -13.52 -7.22 -20.87
N GLY A 114 -14.10 -6.02 -20.74
CA GLY A 114 -15.54 -5.95 -20.48
C GLY A 114 -16.21 -4.65 -20.00
N ARG A 115 -15.50 -3.56 -19.71
CA ARG A 115 -16.14 -2.32 -19.23
C ARG A 115 -15.64 -1.07 -19.97
N THR A 116 -16.34 -0.71 -21.04
CA THR A 116 -16.12 0.58 -21.73
C THR A 116 -17.43 1.33 -21.81
N LEU A 117 -17.64 2.30 -20.91
CA LEU A 117 -18.46 3.47 -21.23
C LEU A 117 -18.18 4.63 -20.25
N LEU A 118 -17.78 5.77 -20.83
CA LEU A 118 -17.73 7.13 -20.28
C LEU A 118 -16.70 7.46 -19.18
N ALA A 119 -15.59 8.10 -19.58
CA ALA A 119 -15.08 9.30 -18.92
C ALA A 119 -14.08 10.06 -19.82
N LEU A 120 -14.59 11.01 -20.61
CA LEU A 120 -13.80 12.09 -21.20
C LEU A 120 -14.13 13.38 -20.44
N VAL A 121 -13.41 13.69 -19.36
CA VAL A 121 -13.17 15.06 -18.88
C VAL A 121 -11.87 15.09 -18.06
N GLY A 122 -10.93 15.97 -18.44
CA GLY A 122 -10.03 16.61 -17.48
C GLY A 122 -8.57 16.15 -17.45
N VAL A 123 -7.81 16.48 -18.49
CA VAL A 123 -6.35 16.67 -18.41
C VAL A 123 -6.09 17.75 -17.35
N GLY A 124 -5.56 17.36 -16.19
CA GLY A 124 -5.18 18.29 -15.11
C GLY A 124 -5.28 17.77 -13.67
N ALA A 125 -5.96 16.64 -13.42
CA ALA A 125 -6.11 16.05 -12.08
C ALA A 125 -5.53 14.62 -11.96
N GLY A 126 -4.85 14.12 -13.01
CA GLY A 126 -4.47 12.71 -13.15
C GLY A 126 -3.32 12.21 -12.27
N VAL A 127 -2.58 13.11 -11.61
CA VAL A 127 -1.46 12.71 -10.72
C VAL A 127 -1.92 12.51 -9.27
N PHE A 128 -3.07 13.05 -8.87
CA PHE A 128 -3.51 13.00 -7.47
C PHE A 128 -4.45 11.82 -7.16
N VAL A 129 -5.12 11.25 -8.17
CA VAL A 129 -5.97 10.06 -8.01
C VAL A 129 -5.15 8.76 -8.04
N ALA A 130 -3.98 8.78 -8.69
CA ALA A 130 -3.09 7.62 -8.75
C ALA A 130 -2.54 7.19 -7.39
N VAL A 131 -2.42 8.10 -6.42
CA VAL A 131 -1.92 7.78 -5.07
C VAL A 131 -3.00 7.13 -4.19
N LEU A 132 -4.30 7.36 -4.46
CA LEU A 132 -5.38 6.70 -3.73
C LEU A 132 -5.77 5.34 -4.33
N GLY A 133 -5.61 5.17 -5.64
CA GLY A 133 -5.80 3.86 -6.29
C GLY A 133 -4.66 2.86 -6.05
N LEU A 134 -3.52 3.32 -5.53
CA LEU A 134 -2.28 2.54 -5.39
C LEU A 134 -2.24 1.60 -4.18
N VAL A 135 -3.25 1.65 -3.32
CA VAL A 135 -3.32 0.84 -2.09
C VAL A 135 -4.36 -0.28 -2.23
N ALA A 136 -5.26 -0.21 -3.21
CA ALA A 136 -6.45 -1.06 -3.28
C ALA A 136 -6.21 -2.47 -3.90
N ALA A 137 -5.07 -2.72 -4.54
CA ALA A 137 -4.93 -3.89 -5.41
C ALA A 137 -4.13 -5.07 -4.81
N THR A 138 -3.41 -4.86 -3.70
CA THR A 138 -2.71 -5.92 -2.93
C THR A 138 -3.40 -6.26 -1.61
N LYS A 139 -4.54 -5.64 -1.32
CA LYS A 139 -5.14 -5.67 0.01
C LYS A 139 -6.31 -6.62 0.10
N GLU A 140 -6.42 -7.28 1.24
CA GLU A 140 -7.28 -8.44 1.45
C GLU A 140 -8.26 -8.22 2.62
N SER A 141 -9.44 -8.83 2.50
CA SER A 141 -10.39 -9.18 3.58
C SER A 141 -11.16 -8.04 4.28
N CYS A 142 -10.71 -6.79 4.22
CA CYS A 142 -11.03 -5.78 5.24
C CYS A 142 -11.72 -4.51 4.69
N PRO A 143 -12.60 -3.83 5.46
CA PRO A 143 -13.08 -2.50 5.07
C PRO A 143 -11.92 -1.51 5.10
N PHE A 144 -11.93 -0.57 4.17
CA PHE A 144 -10.97 0.52 4.12
C PHE A 144 -11.57 1.71 4.84
N ILE A 145 -10.87 2.21 5.85
CA ILE A 145 -11.29 3.37 6.63
C ILE A 145 -10.41 4.56 6.21
N TYR A 146 -11.08 5.61 5.74
CA TYR A 146 -10.46 6.89 5.42
C TYR A 146 -10.96 7.97 6.37
N SER A 147 -10.02 8.74 6.89
CA SER A 147 -10.28 9.92 7.71
C SER A 147 -10.22 11.20 6.89
N TRP A 148 -11.12 12.13 7.20
CA TRP A 148 -11.04 13.48 6.65
C TRP A 148 -10.05 14.32 7.47
N ASP A 149 -8.97 14.77 6.84
CA ASP A 149 -7.91 15.55 7.48
C ASP A 149 -8.17 17.08 7.50
N GLY A 150 -9.37 17.49 7.06
CA GLY A 150 -9.71 18.90 6.84
C GLY A 150 -9.68 19.33 5.38
N SER A 151 -8.97 18.58 4.53
CA SER A 151 -8.75 18.93 3.12
C SER A 151 -9.01 17.77 2.15
N ARG A 152 -8.71 16.54 2.56
CA ARG A 152 -8.84 15.33 1.76
C ARG A 152 -9.11 14.11 2.62
N TRP A 153 -9.51 13.03 1.96
CA TRP A 153 -9.58 11.71 2.55
C TRP A 153 -8.19 11.07 2.59
N VAL A 154 -7.80 10.56 3.75
CA VAL A 154 -6.51 9.88 3.99
C VAL A 154 -6.81 8.50 4.56
N PHE A 155 -6.17 7.47 4.01
CA PHE A 155 -6.29 6.10 4.51
C PHE A 155 -5.70 6.02 5.93
N ASP A 156 -6.49 5.51 6.87
CA ASP A 156 -6.11 5.36 8.28
C ASP A 156 -6.02 3.89 8.70
N ALA A 157 -6.98 3.07 8.28
CA ALA A 157 -7.14 1.75 8.86
C ALA A 157 -7.76 0.74 7.90
N GLU A 158 -7.46 -0.53 8.17
CA GLU A 158 -7.99 -1.71 7.49
C GLU A 158 -8.21 -2.80 8.56
N PRO A 159 -9.30 -2.69 9.36
CA PRO A 159 -9.57 -3.65 10.42
C PRO A 159 -10.12 -4.96 9.86
N TYR A 160 -10.24 -5.99 10.70
CA TYR A 160 -10.82 -7.32 10.40
C TYR A 160 -9.84 -8.34 9.80
N GLY A 161 -8.53 -8.09 9.85
CA GLY A 161 -7.55 -9.00 9.24
C GLY A 161 -7.73 -10.45 9.71
N GLY A 162 -8.12 -11.37 8.83
CA GLY A 162 -8.34 -12.78 9.18
C GLY A 162 -9.62 -13.10 9.98
N ALA A 163 -10.56 -12.17 10.13
CA ALA A 163 -11.90 -12.42 10.70
C ALA A 163 -12.88 -12.97 9.63
N THR A 164 -12.57 -14.13 9.07
CA THR A 164 -13.23 -14.67 7.86
C THR A 164 -14.49 -15.51 8.12
N SER A 165 -14.78 -15.84 9.39
CA SER A 165 -15.95 -16.61 9.79
C SER A 165 -16.57 -16.05 11.08
N LYS A 166 -17.79 -16.49 11.44
CA LYS A 166 -18.48 -16.00 12.65
C LYS A 166 -17.73 -16.36 13.93
N GLY A 167 -17.10 -17.53 13.96
CA GLY A 167 -16.25 -17.96 15.06
C GLY A 167 -15.01 -17.10 15.23
N LEU A 168 -14.54 -16.44 14.16
CA LEU A 168 -13.38 -15.55 14.18
C LEU A 168 -13.75 -14.07 14.39
N GLU A 169 -15.04 -13.78 14.61
CA GLU A 169 -15.53 -12.46 14.98
C GLU A 169 -14.81 -11.95 16.24
N ARG A 170 -14.30 -10.73 16.17
CA ARG A 170 -13.66 -10.04 17.28
C ARG A 170 -13.69 -8.54 17.06
N ALA A 171 -13.53 -7.80 18.15
CA ALA A 171 -13.31 -6.36 18.07
C ALA A 171 -11.94 -6.09 17.48
N ASP A 172 -11.85 -5.02 16.70
CA ASP A 172 -10.61 -4.48 16.16
C ASP A 172 -10.55 -2.99 16.53
N PHE A 173 -9.40 -2.56 17.02
CA PHE A 173 -9.19 -1.22 17.55
C PHE A 173 -8.07 -0.57 16.75
N THR A 174 -8.39 0.52 16.06
CA THR A 174 -7.41 1.27 15.28
C THR A 174 -7.41 2.73 15.65
N GLU A 175 -6.21 3.32 15.72
CA GLU A 175 -6.06 4.75 15.87
C GLU A 175 -6.32 5.46 14.54
N LEU A 176 -7.09 6.54 14.60
CA LEU A 176 -7.43 7.35 13.43
C LEU A 176 -6.51 8.58 13.39
N GLU A 177 -5.24 8.36 13.03
CA GLU A 177 -4.16 9.35 13.15
C GLU A 177 -4.41 10.64 12.35
N HIS A 178 -5.13 10.56 11.22
CA HIS A 178 -5.38 11.70 10.35
C HIS A 178 -6.75 12.37 10.61
N LEU A 179 -7.60 11.80 11.47
CA LEU A 179 -8.94 12.31 11.71
C LEU A 179 -8.93 13.60 12.50
N VAL A 180 -9.49 14.66 11.92
CA VAL A 180 -9.66 15.95 12.60
C VAL A 180 -11.13 16.36 12.64
N ALA A 181 -11.49 17.15 13.65
CA ALA A 181 -12.80 17.78 13.70
C ALA A 181 -12.84 18.98 12.75
N VAL A 182 -13.84 19.01 11.86
CA VAL A 182 -14.11 20.13 10.96
C VAL A 182 -15.53 20.59 11.21
N ASP A 183 -15.69 21.87 11.56
CA ASP A 183 -16.99 22.47 11.88
C ASP A 183 -17.77 21.72 12.97
N GLY A 184 -17.06 21.09 13.92
CA GLY A 184 -17.66 20.32 15.01
C GLY A 184 -18.03 18.89 14.67
N GLU A 185 -17.68 18.41 13.47
CA GLU A 185 -17.96 17.05 13.01
C GLU A 185 -16.67 16.28 12.69
N TYR A 186 -16.70 14.98 12.96
CA TYR A 186 -15.72 14.03 12.44
C TYR A 186 -16.30 13.34 11.21
N ARG A 187 -15.52 13.23 10.14
CA ARG A 187 -15.95 12.59 8.90
C ARG A 187 -15.08 11.39 8.62
N LEU A 188 -15.72 10.23 8.52
CA LEU A 188 -15.12 8.95 8.18
C LEU A 188 -15.78 8.41 6.92
N MET A 189 -14.98 7.78 6.07
CA MET A 189 -15.45 7.04 4.91
C MET A 189 -15.02 5.59 5.07
N VAL A 190 -16.00 4.69 5.03
CA VAL A 190 -15.79 3.25 5.10
C VAL A 190 -16.16 2.67 3.74
N THR A 191 -15.21 2.04 3.07
CA THR A 191 -15.40 1.48 1.73
C THR A 191 -15.06 -0.01 1.72
N ASN A 192 -15.79 -0.72 0.86
CA ASN A 192 -15.44 -2.06 0.45
C ASN A 192 -14.84 -1.95 -0.96
N GLU A 193 -13.52 -2.09 -1.07
CA GLU A 193 -12.78 -1.90 -2.32
C GLU A 193 -12.40 -3.23 -2.99
N VAL A 194 -12.63 -4.33 -2.30
CA VAL A 194 -12.30 -5.70 -2.70
C VAL A 194 -13.58 -6.50 -2.94
N ASN A 195 -13.48 -7.62 -3.68
CA ASN A 195 -14.66 -8.43 -4.02
C ASN A 195 -15.07 -9.36 -2.87
N GLU A 196 -15.56 -8.76 -1.79
CA GLU A 196 -15.87 -9.46 -0.55
C GLU A 196 -17.20 -8.98 0.04
N THR A 197 -17.78 -9.78 0.93
CA THR A 197 -18.94 -9.38 1.72
C THR A 197 -18.52 -9.18 3.16
N GLN A 198 -18.59 -7.94 3.62
CA GLN A 198 -18.21 -7.57 4.98
C GLN A 198 -19.45 -7.54 5.87
N HIS A 199 -19.32 -8.10 7.07
CA HIS A 199 -20.36 -8.11 8.09
C HIS A 199 -19.87 -7.37 9.33
N THR A 200 -20.45 -6.19 9.59
CA THR A 200 -20.12 -5.37 10.76
C THR A 200 -21.29 -5.38 11.74
N ASN A 201 -21.05 -5.88 12.96
CA ASN A 201 -22.05 -5.88 14.02
C ASN A 201 -22.11 -4.51 14.74
N LEU A 202 -20.94 -3.91 14.99
CA LEU A 202 -20.79 -2.65 15.69
C LEU A 202 -19.65 -1.84 15.07
N PHE A 203 -19.87 -0.54 14.90
CA PHE A 203 -18.86 0.43 14.49
C PHE A 203 -18.98 1.66 15.39
N GLU A 204 -17.93 1.98 16.13
CA GLU A 204 -17.91 3.08 17.09
C GLU A 204 -16.69 3.98 16.87
N LEU A 205 -16.88 5.27 17.15
CA LEU A 205 -15.79 6.24 17.21
C LEU A 205 -15.57 6.64 18.68
N TRP A 206 -14.37 6.38 19.19
CA TRP A 206 -13.99 6.76 20.54
C TRP A 206 -13.23 8.08 20.53
N ALA A 207 -13.87 9.14 21.04
CA ALA A 207 -13.23 10.45 21.22
C ALA A 207 -12.68 10.57 22.65
N VAL A 208 -11.36 10.50 22.79
CA VAL A 208 -10.69 10.54 24.11
C VAL A 208 -10.08 11.92 24.35
N ARG A 209 -10.48 12.58 25.44
CA ARG A 209 -9.82 13.81 25.91
C ARG A 209 -8.60 13.44 26.73
N HIS A 210 -7.44 13.97 26.37
CA HIS A 210 -6.17 13.73 27.06
C HIS A 210 -5.35 15.02 27.19
N GLU A 211 -4.27 14.96 27.97
CA GLU A 211 -3.36 16.10 28.15
C GLU A 211 -2.64 16.47 26.84
N PRO A 212 -2.31 17.75 26.62
CA PRO A 212 -1.46 18.14 25.49
C PRO A 212 -0.13 17.37 25.50
N GLY A 213 0.35 17.00 24.32
CA GLY A 213 1.63 16.28 24.16
C GLY A 213 1.57 14.81 24.59
N THR A 214 0.39 14.20 24.70
CA THR A 214 0.23 12.74 24.79
C THR A 214 -0.47 12.20 23.57
N ARG A 215 -0.09 11.00 23.13
CA ARG A 215 -0.86 10.16 22.19
C ARG A 215 -1.69 9.16 22.98
N VAL A 216 -2.85 8.76 22.49
CA VAL A 216 -3.65 7.67 23.08
C VAL A 216 -3.69 6.52 22.10
N VAL A 217 -3.26 5.34 22.54
CA VAL A 217 -3.24 4.11 21.74
C VAL A 217 -4.10 3.05 22.42
N ALA A 218 -4.72 2.17 21.63
CA ALA A 218 -5.42 0.98 22.14
C ALA A 218 -4.51 -0.26 22.03
N ASP A 219 -4.64 -1.20 22.97
CA ASP A 219 -4.17 -2.57 22.77
C ASP A 219 -5.20 -3.40 21.99
N GLU A 220 -4.84 -4.65 21.67
CA GLU A 220 -5.67 -5.60 20.93
C GLU A 220 -6.99 -5.97 21.64
N PHE A 221 -7.13 -5.61 22.92
CA PHE A 221 -8.32 -5.86 23.74
C PHE A 221 -9.12 -4.57 24.01
N GLY A 222 -8.71 -3.43 23.44
CA GLY A 222 -9.37 -2.13 23.61
C GLY A 222 -8.96 -1.38 24.88
N GLY A 223 -7.92 -1.82 25.58
CA GLY A 223 -7.30 -1.10 26.67
C GLY A 223 -6.62 0.17 26.16
N LEU A 224 -7.00 1.34 26.71
CA LEU A 224 -6.45 2.63 26.29
C LEU A 224 -5.23 3.03 27.13
N TYR A 225 -4.17 3.47 26.46
CA TYR A 225 -2.94 3.92 27.09
C TYR A 225 -2.48 5.27 26.56
N THR A 226 -2.05 6.14 27.48
CA THR A 226 -1.39 7.40 27.11
C THR A 226 0.11 7.17 26.91
N VAL A 227 0.61 7.63 25.78
CA VAL A 227 2.03 7.60 25.41
C VAL A 227 2.57 9.03 25.38
N ARG A 228 3.73 9.23 26.01
CA ARG A 228 4.48 10.49 25.97
C ARG A 228 5.97 10.15 25.93
N ASP A 229 6.71 10.86 25.09
CA ASP A 229 8.18 10.81 25.01
C ASP A 229 8.75 9.37 25.10
N PRO A 230 8.36 8.46 24.19
CA PRO A 230 8.85 7.09 24.22
C PRO A 230 10.39 7.07 24.08
N LEU A 231 11.04 6.18 24.83
CA LEU A 231 12.49 6.04 24.79
C LEU A 231 12.91 5.50 23.42
N PRO A 232 13.91 6.12 22.76
CA PRO A 232 14.33 5.70 21.43
C PRO A 232 15.00 4.33 21.49
N LEU A 233 14.86 3.60 20.39
CA LEU A 233 15.62 2.39 20.12
C LEU A 233 17.11 2.75 20.00
N SER A 234 17.98 1.99 20.68
CA SER A 234 19.43 2.24 20.70
C SER A 234 20.23 1.24 19.87
N SER A 235 19.67 0.05 19.63
CA SER A 235 20.23 -0.97 18.74
C SER A 235 19.11 -1.91 18.32
N ALA A 236 19.17 -2.40 17.09
CA ALA A 236 18.36 -3.50 16.59
C ALA A 236 19.23 -4.41 15.74
N VAL A 237 19.28 -5.69 16.09
CA VAL A 237 20.06 -6.68 15.33
C VAL A 237 19.23 -7.94 15.08
N ASP A 238 19.35 -8.50 13.88
CA ASP A 238 18.77 -9.81 13.58
C ASP A 238 19.61 -10.96 14.17
N ALA A 239 19.13 -12.19 13.99
CA ALA A 239 19.83 -13.40 14.43
C ALA A 239 21.20 -13.64 13.77
N SER A 240 21.47 -13.01 12.62
CA SER A 240 22.76 -13.07 11.91
C SER A 240 23.74 -11.97 12.35
N GLY A 241 23.25 -10.97 13.10
CA GLY A 241 24.00 -9.77 13.49
C GLY A 241 23.90 -8.61 12.51
N LYS A 242 22.98 -8.63 11.53
CA LYS A 242 22.69 -7.48 10.65
C LYS A 242 22.12 -6.34 11.48
N ASP A 243 22.63 -5.13 11.27
CA ASP A 243 22.09 -3.92 11.89
C ASP A 243 20.77 -3.52 11.22
N LEU A 244 19.69 -3.50 12.01
CA LEU A 244 18.36 -3.11 11.58
C LEU A 244 17.96 -1.72 12.10
N LEU A 245 18.83 -1.06 12.88
CA LEU A 245 18.53 0.26 13.45
C LEU A 245 18.13 1.30 12.38
N PRO A 246 18.74 1.36 11.18
CA PRO A 246 18.35 2.32 10.14
C PRO A 246 16.88 2.23 9.72
N TRP A 247 16.28 1.03 9.86
CA TRP A 247 14.91 0.73 9.46
C TRP A 247 13.90 0.92 10.60
N LEU A 248 14.33 0.70 11.85
CA LEU A 248 13.44 0.61 13.00
C LEU A 248 13.51 1.83 13.94
N GLN A 249 14.46 2.75 13.73
CA GLN A 249 14.68 3.89 14.63
C GLN A 249 13.61 4.99 14.56
N ALA A 250 12.81 5.04 13.49
CA ALA A 250 11.85 6.12 13.26
C ALA A 250 10.50 5.61 12.71
N THR A 251 9.45 6.38 12.93
CA THR A 251 8.15 6.20 12.26
C THR A 251 8.15 7.04 10.98
N ASP A 252 8.86 6.58 9.96
CA ASP A 252 9.06 7.27 8.69
C ASP A 252 8.57 6.46 7.48
N ARG A 253 7.73 5.44 7.75
CA ARG A 253 7.19 4.49 6.77
C ARG A 253 8.23 3.60 6.09
N ARG A 254 9.48 3.59 6.56
CA ARG A 254 10.43 2.55 6.18
C ARG A 254 10.01 1.24 6.82
N ILE A 255 9.82 0.23 5.99
CA ILE A 255 9.37 -1.09 6.42
C ILE A 255 10.51 -2.08 6.22
N TRP A 256 11.06 -2.53 7.34
CA TRP A 256 11.86 -3.75 7.35
C TRP A 256 10.92 -4.95 7.29
N GLU A 257 11.17 -5.83 6.32
CA GLU A 257 10.46 -7.09 6.15
C GLU A 257 11.49 -8.16 5.85
N HIS A 258 11.43 -9.27 6.56
CA HIS A 258 12.34 -10.37 6.32
C HIS A 258 11.81 -11.29 5.22
N GLU A 259 12.70 -11.79 4.38
CA GLU A 259 12.35 -12.85 3.42
C GLU A 259 11.92 -14.12 4.16
N PRO A 260 10.94 -14.90 3.66
CA PRO A 260 10.47 -16.13 4.32
C PRO A 260 11.47 -17.30 4.18
N VAL A 261 12.75 -17.07 4.44
CA VAL A 261 13.82 -18.07 4.38
C VAL A 261 13.77 -18.95 5.61
N ARG A 262 13.70 -20.26 5.38
CA ARG A 262 13.75 -21.25 6.45
C ARG A 262 15.11 -21.24 7.13
N THR A 263 15.10 -21.26 8.46
CA THR A 263 16.30 -21.54 9.24
C THR A 263 16.81 -22.95 8.94
N ALA A 264 18.04 -23.27 9.34
CA ALA A 264 18.58 -24.64 9.23
C ALA A 264 17.73 -25.68 9.99
N ALA A 265 16.95 -25.26 10.98
CA ALA A 265 16.00 -26.10 11.71
C ALA A 265 14.63 -26.25 11.00
N GLY A 266 14.41 -25.52 9.91
CA GLY A 266 13.18 -25.52 9.13
C GLY A 266 12.15 -24.47 9.55
N ASP A 267 12.46 -23.66 10.57
CA ASP A 267 11.58 -22.61 11.09
C ASP A 267 11.53 -21.41 10.14
N LEU A 268 10.36 -20.77 10.03
CA LEU A 268 10.19 -19.50 9.32
C LEU A 268 10.26 -18.28 10.26
N ARG A 269 10.27 -18.54 11.57
CA ARG A 269 10.31 -17.49 12.58
C ARG A 269 11.72 -16.92 12.68
N GLN A 270 11.81 -15.60 12.58
CA GLN A 270 13.03 -14.86 12.89
C GLN A 270 12.97 -14.23 14.28
N GLU A 271 14.16 -13.89 14.77
CA GLU A 271 14.35 -13.16 16.01
C GLU A 271 15.09 -11.86 15.72
N ILE A 272 14.61 -10.77 16.32
CA ILE A 272 15.29 -9.48 16.34
C ILE A 272 15.52 -9.12 17.81
N THR A 273 16.75 -8.77 18.14
CA THR A 273 17.08 -8.23 19.46
C THR A 273 17.01 -6.70 19.41
N LEU A 274 16.04 -6.14 20.14
CA LEU A 274 15.87 -4.69 20.29
C LEU A 274 16.44 -4.23 21.64
N THR A 275 17.27 -3.19 21.63
CA THR A 275 17.89 -2.63 22.83
C THR A 275 17.42 -1.21 23.09
N PHE A 276 17.00 -0.92 24.32
CA PHE A 276 16.54 0.39 24.76
C PHE A 276 17.33 0.87 25.97
N PRO A 277 17.50 2.19 26.15
CA PRO A 277 18.06 2.73 27.38
C PRO A 277 17.11 2.40 28.55
N LYS A 278 17.64 1.84 29.65
CA LYS A 278 16.87 1.57 30.86
C LYS A 278 17.05 2.72 31.87
N PRO A 279 15.99 3.48 32.22
CA PRO A 279 16.07 4.49 33.26
C PRO A 279 16.46 3.88 34.62
N GLU A 280 17.16 4.65 35.44
CA GLU A 280 17.55 4.22 36.79
C GLU A 280 16.30 3.91 37.63
N GLY A 281 16.31 2.77 38.32
CA GLY A 281 15.19 2.33 39.17
C GLY A 281 13.96 1.81 38.41
N ALA A 282 13.94 1.79 37.07
CA ALA A 282 12.83 1.21 36.31
C ALA A 282 12.71 -0.30 36.56
N THR A 283 11.55 -0.74 37.02
CA THR A 283 11.21 -2.16 37.27
C THR A 283 10.23 -2.72 36.24
N GLU A 284 9.57 -1.86 35.48
CA GLU A 284 8.57 -2.21 34.47
C GLU A 284 8.86 -1.42 33.18
N ALA A 285 8.43 -1.97 32.05
CA ALA A 285 8.53 -1.35 30.74
C ALA A 285 7.29 -1.68 29.91
N ARG A 286 6.96 -0.79 28.97
CA ARG A 286 5.98 -1.04 27.92
C ARG A 286 6.68 -0.88 26.58
N LEU A 287 6.52 -1.88 25.72
CA LEU A 287 6.99 -1.80 24.35
C LEU A 287 5.87 -1.22 23.50
N ILE A 288 6.21 -0.21 22.70
CA ILE A 288 5.33 0.32 21.66
C ILE A 288 5.95 -0.11 20.35
N ALA A 289 5.22 -0.91 19.58
CA ALA A 289 5.67 -1.42 18.30
C ALA A 289 4.79 -0.81 17.21
N ASN A 290 5.43 -0.23 16.20
CA ASN A 290 4.75 0.13 14.95
C ASN A 290 4.94 -1.04 14.00
N VAL A 291 3.90 -1.84 13.85
CA VAL A 291 3.91 -3.08 13.05
C VAL A 291 2.72 -3.09 12.13
N ALA A 292 2.90 -3.71 10.97
CA ALA A 292 1.83 -3.97 10.02
C ALA A 292 1.96 -5.41 9.52
N THR A 293 0.84 -5.98 9.09
CA THR A 293 0.85 -7.25 8.36
C THR A 293 1.41 -6.99 6.97
N GLY A 294 2.51 -7.67 6.61
CA GLY A 294 3.03 -7.68 5.25
C GLY A 294 2.11 -8.46 4.31
N ALA A 295 2.29 -8.27 3.00
CA ALA A 295 1.51 -8.99 1.98
C ALA A 295 1.65 -10.52 2.11
N TRP A 296 2.74 -10.98 2.70
CA TRP A 296 2.96 -12.40 3.02
C TRP A 296 1.87 -13.01 3.91
N GLY A 297 1.40 -12.28 4.94
CA GLY A 297 0.37 -12.81 5.85
C GLY A 297 -0.95 -13.10 5.13
N SER A 298 -1.30 -12.21 4.22
CA SER A 298 -2.42 -12.33 3.29
C SER A 298 -2.29 -13.56 2.39
N HIS A 299 -1.15 -13.69 1.70
CA HIS A 299 -0.86 -14.86 0.88
C HIS A 299 -0.94 -16.17 1.68
N MET A 300 -0.37 -16.22 2.89
CA MET A 300 -0.43 -17.39 3.75
C MET A 300 -1.86 -17.81 4.11
N ILE A 301 -2.72 -16.83 4.44
CA ILE A 301 -4.13 -17.09 4.76
C ILE A 301 -4.87 -17.64 3.54
N ARG A 302 -4.63 -17.06 2.35
CA ARG A 302 -5.20 -17.57 1.10
C ARG A 302 -4.80 -19.01 0.83
N GLU A 303 -3.49 -19.31 0.83
CA GLU A 303 -2.99 -20.68 0.60
C GLU A 303 -3.53 -21.65 1.66
N PHE A 304 -3.64 -21.22 2.92
CA PHE A 304 -4.24 -22.03 3.99
C PHE A 304 -5.69 -22.41 3.68
N TYR A 305 -6.50 -21.48 3.18
CA TYR A 305 -7.89 -21.78 2.79
C TYR A 305 -7.97 -22.60 1.50
N GLU A 306 -7.13 -22.32 0.51
CA GLU A 306 -7.09 -23.08 -0.75
C GLU A 306 -6.74 -24.56 -0.49
N MET A 307 -5.79 -24.83 0.42
CA MET A 307 -5.45 -26.19 0.83
C MET A 307 -6.61 -26.97 1.46
N ARG A 308 -7.63 -26.29 1.99
CA ARG A 308 -8.85 -26.96 2.50
C ARG A 308 -9.72 -27.49 1.37
N GLY A 309 -9.63 -26.91 0.17
CA GLY A 309 -10.42 -27.29 -1.00
C GLY A 309 -11.92 -27.39 -0.68
N THR A 310 -12.54 -28.53 -1.00
CA THR A 310 -13.97 -28.78 -0.73
C THR A 310 -14.30 -28.91 0.76
N GLY A 311 -13.30 -28.97 1.66
CA GLY A 311 -13.49 -29.01 3.10
C GLY A 311 -13.57 -27.65 3.79
N LEU A 312 -13.47 -26.54 3.02
CA LEU A 312 -13.46 -25.18 3.58
C LEU A 312 -14.72 -24.87 4.39
N ASP A 313 -15.91 -25.21 3.86
CA ASP A 313 -17.18 -24.94 4.56
C ASP A 313 -17.26 -25.70 5.89
N ALA A 314 -16.89 -26.98 5.89
CA ALA A 314 -16.88 -27.79 7.11
C ALA A 314 -15.87 -27.26 8.14
N PHE A 315 -14.73 -26.75 7.68
CA PHE A 315 -13.76 -26.08 8.54
C PHE A 315 -14.35 -24.81 9.17
N HIS A 316 -15.03 -23.96 8.40
CA HIS A 316 -15.71 -22.79 8.97
C HIS A 316 -16.82 -23.17 9.95
N GLU A 317 -17.61 -24.20 9.66
CA GLU A 317 -18.62 -24.71 10.59
C GLU A 317 -18.01 -25.20 11.91
N GLU A 318 -16.86 -25.88 11.85
CA GLU A 318 -16.12 -26.32 13.04
C GLU A 318 -15.59 -25.13 13.86
N ILE A 319 -14.96 -24.17 13.19
CA ILE A 319 -14.45 -22.94 13.81
C ILE A 319 -15.58 -22.11 14.42
N ASP A 320 -16.73 -22.05 13.78
CA ASP A 320 -17.91 -21.34 14.30
C ASP A 320 -18.49 -22.05 15.53
N ALA A 321 -18.45 -23.39 15.57
CA ALA A 321 -19.09 -24.19 16.62
C ALA A 321 -18.19 -24.47 17.85
N SER A 322 -16.86 -24.54 17.71
CA SER A 322 -15.95 -24.98 18.78
C SER A 322 -14.96 -23.90 19.21
N ALA A 323 -14.93 -23.62 20.52
CA ALA A 323 -13.93 -22.75 21.12
C ALA A 323 -12.53 -23.38 21.07
N GLU A 324 -12.45 -24.70 21.27
CA GLU A 324 -11.20 -25.44 21.23
C GLU A 324 -10.57 -25.41 19.83
N ALA A 325 -11.39 -25.54 18.78
CA ALA A 325 -10.94 -25.43 17.39
C ALA A 325 -10.41 -24.02 17.07
N ARG A 326 -11.10 -22.98 17.58
CA ARG A 326 -10.62 -21.58 17.46
C ARG A 326 -9.29 -21.36 18.17
N GLU A 327 -9.18 -21.80 19.42
CA GLU A 327 -7.94 -21.66 20.19
C GLU A 327 -6.77 -22.41 19.55
N ALA A 328 -7.01 -23.54 18.90
CA ALA A 328 -5.98 -24.31 18.22
C ALA A 328 -5.35 -23.58 17.03
N LEU A 329 -6.01 -22.57 16.45
CA LEU A 329 -5.42 -21.75 15.37
C LEU A 329 -4.29 -20.83 15.86
N PHE A 330 -4.26 -20.53 17.16
CA PHE A 330 -3.34 -19.55 17.75
C PHE A 330 -2.23 -20.18 18.60
N ARG A 331 -2.07 -21.52 18.55
CA ARG A 331 -1.10 -22.27 19.38
C ARG A 331 0.13 -22.72 18.63
#